data_AF-A0A2G5U8L9-F1
#
_entry.id   AF-A0A2G5U8L9-F1
#
_cell.length_a   1.000
_cell.length_b   1.000
_cell.length_c   1.000
_cell.angle_alpha   90.00
_cell.angle_beta   90.00
_cell.angle_gamma   90.00
#
_symmetry.space_group_name_H-M   'P 1'
#
loop_
_entity.id
_entity.type
_entity.pdbx_description
1 polymer ?
#
loop_
_entity_poly.entity_id
_entity_poly.type
_entity_poly.pdbx_seq_one_letter_code
_entity_poly.pdbx_strand_id
1 'polypeptide(L)'
;MPSSTPAVKKARFLKPEPIVELLISKELLRGFNGKCKMLNRLMDHPNAQIPANKRRMVILRGFFDAWIDASDLLATDENVEFFKKCMIQIQEYEEFIIRAVVQGEDFRDVLDSIRERKANRSP
;
A
#
# COMPACT_ATOMS: atom_id res chain seq x y z
N MET A 1 63.49 -29.90 -22.13
CA MET A 1 62.70 -28.65 -22.03
C MET A 1 61.29 -29.02 -21.58
N PRO A 2 60.80 -28.60 -20.41
CA PRO A 2 59.43 -28.89 -20.01
C PRO A 2 58.48 -27.88 -20.67
N SER A 3 57.63 -28.36 -21.56
CA SER A 3 56.53 -27.61 -22.16
C SER A 3 55.48 -27.30 -21.09
N SER A 4 55.37 -26.03 -20.71
CA SER A 4 54.35 -25.56 -19.78
C SER A 4 53.05 -25.29 -20.55
N THR A 5 52.04 -26.14 -20.38
CA THR A 5 50.68 -25.84 -20.84
C THR A 5 49.98 -24.96 -19.81
N PRO A 6 49.41 -23.79 -20.17
CA PRO A 6 48.67 -22.99 -19.20
C PRO A 6 47.29 -23.60 -18.97
N ALA A 7 46.99 -23.91 -17.71
CA ALA A 7 45.68 -24.33 -17.26
C ALA A 7 44.67 -23.19 -17.44
N VAL A 8 43.75 -23.34 -18.39
CA VAL A 8 42.61 -22.44 -18.57
C VAL A 8 41.70 -22.56 -17.35
N LYS A 9 41.74 -21.56 -16.46
CA LYS A 9 40.78 -21.42 -15.36
C LYS A 9 39.38 -21.23 -15.97
N LYS A 10 38.55 -22.27 -15.92
CA LYS A 10 37.12 -22.16 -16.21
C LYS A 10 36.51 -21.18 -15.21
N ALA A 11 36.16 -19.98 -15.68
CA ALA A 11 35.31 -19.08 -14.93
C ALA A 11 33.98 -19.80 -14.65
N ARG A 12 33.73 -20.13 -13.38
CA ARG A 12 32.40 -20.60 -12.96
C ARG A 12 31.46 -19.42 -13.16
N PHE A 13 30.56 -19.53 -14.13
CA PHE A 13 29.36 -18.69 -14.20
C PHE A 13 28.56 -18.98 -12.93
N LEU A 14 28.72 -18.15 -11.91
CA LEU A 14 27.77 -18.09 -10.81
C LEU A 14 26.44 -17.67 -11.43
N LYS A 15 25.42 -18.54 -11.34
CA LYS A 15 24.05 -18.11 -11.64
C LYS A 15 23.77 -16.87 -10.79
N PRO A 16 23.26 -15.77 -11.36
CA PRO A 16 22.84 -14.64 -10.53
C PRO A 16 21.82 -15.18 -9.52
N GLU A 17 22.07 -14.92 -8.24
CA GLU A 17 21.08 -15.22 -7.21
C GLU A 17 19.77 -14.51 -7.58
N PRO A 18 18.61 -15.14 -7.35
CA PRO A 18 17.33 -14.52 -7.65
C PRO A 18 17.26 -13.18 -6.92
N ILE A 19 17.04 -12.10 -7.67
CA ILE A 19 16.80 -10.79 -7.10
C ILE A 19 15.50 -10.89 -6.33
N VAL A 20 15.61 -10.90 -5.00
CA VAL A 20 14.44 -10.86 -4.14
C VAL A 20 13.93 -9.42 -4.12
N GLU A 21 12.84 -9.17 -4.83
CA GLU A 21 12.22 -7.85 -4.86
C GLU A 21 11.38 -7.60 -3.60
N LEU A 22 11.47 -6.38 -3.08
CA LEU A 22 10.60 -5.92 -2.00
C LEU A 22 9.20 -5.64 -2.57
N LEU A 23 8.17 -5.97 -1.79
CA LEU A 23 6.77 -5.75 -2.14
C LEU A 23 6.46 -4.27 -2.36
N ILE A 24 7.02 -3.39 -1.52
CA ILE A 24 6.75 -1.95 -1.52
C ILE A 24 7.98 -1.23 -2.04
N SER A 25 7.80 -0.46 -3.12
CA SER A 25 8.85 0.41 -3.62
C SER A 25 9.10 1.59 -2.67
N LYS A 26 10.32 2.14 -2.69
CA LYS A 26 10.67 3.35 -1.91
C LYS A 26 9.75 4.54 -2.22
N GLU A 27 9.31 4.66 -3.47
CA GLU A 27 8.40 5.72 -3.89
C GLU A 27 7.02 5.54 -3.25
N LEU A 28 6.49 4.32 -3.26
CA LEU A 28 5.20 4.00 -2.66
C LEU A 28 5.25 4.18 -1.13
N LEU A 29 6.33 3.76 -0.48
CA LEU A 29 6.56 3.97 0.95
C LEU A 29 6.58 5.47 1.31
N ARG A 30 7.25 6.29 0.47
CA ARG A 30 7.22 7.75 0.62
C ARG A 30 5.80 8.30 0.45
N GLY A 31 5.03 7.73 -0.47
CA GLY A 31 3.61 8.01 -0.66
C GLY A 31 2.79 7.76 0.61
N PHE A 32 2.92 6.58 1.23
CA PHE A 32 2.23 6.26 2.49
C PHE A 32 2.61 7.21 3.62
N ASN A 33 3.90 7.52 3.79
CA ASN A 33 4.35 8.50 4.77
C ASN A 33 3.74 9.89 4.54
N GLY A 34 3.66 10.33 3.27
CA GLY A 34 2.99 11.57 2.90
C GLY A 34 1.50 11.56 3.25
N LYS A 35 0.81 10.45 2.97
CA LYS A 35 -0.61 10.27 3.30
C LYS A 35 -0.85 10.27 4.82
N CYS A 36 0.01 9.65 5.63
CA CYS A 36 -0.08 9.75 7.10
C CYS A 36 0.04 11.20 7.59
N LYS A 37 0.99 11.97 7.04
CA LYS A 37 1.13 13.40 7.39
C LYS A 37 -0.11 14.21 7.01
N MET A 38 -0.66 13.95 5.82
CA MET A 38 -1.89 14.59 5.35
C MET A 38 -3.07 14.24 6.25
N LEU A 39 -3.25 12.96 6.59
CA LEU A 39 -4.32 12.51 7.48
C LEU A 39 -4.24 13.18 8.85
N ASN A 40 -3.03 13.26 9.44
CA ASN A 40 -2.85 13.95 10.72
C ASN A 40 -3.33 15.41 10.67
N ARG A 41 -3.11 16.12 9.55
CA ARG A 41 -3.64 17.48 9.37
C ARG A 41 -5.15 17.50 9.17
N LEU A 42 -5.68 16.56 8.38
CA LEU A 42 -7.12 16.44 8.18
C LEU A 42 -7.88 16.10 9.47
N MET A 43 -7.23 15.46 10.44
CA MET A 43 -7.87 15.11 11.72
C MET A 43 -8.35 16.33 12.49
N ASP A 44 -7.81 17.52 12.21
CA ASP A 44 -8.25 18.78 12.82
C ASP A 44 -9.47 19.40 12.10
N HIS A 45 -9.89 18.85 10.96
CA HIS A 45 -11.03 19.35 10.21
C HIS A 45 -12.35 19.18 10.99
N PRO A 46 -13.31 20.13 10.94
CA PRO A 46 -14.58 20.00 11.66
C PRO A 46 -15.33 18.69 11.36
N ASN A 47 -15.40 18.32 10.08
CA ASN A 47 -16.05 17.07 9.67
C ASN A 47 -15.26 15.82 10.11
N ALA A 48 -13.96 15.94 10.38
CA ALA A 48 -13.17 14.83 10.93
C ALA A 48 -13.46 14.61 12.42
N GLN A 49 -13.98 15.61 13.14
CA GLN A 49 -14.39 15.47 14.54
C GLN A 49 -15.70 14.68 14.70
N ILE A 50 -16.48 14.51 13.63
CA ILE A 50 -17.64 13.63 13.63
C ILE A 50 -17.15 12.21 13.96
N PRO A 51 -17.64 11.56 15.03
CA PRO A 51 -17.08 10.30 15.51
C PRO A 51 -17.00 9.19 14.45
N ALA A 52 -18.02 9.13 13.59
CA ALA A 52 -18.08 8.15 12.51
C ALA A 52 -16.98 8.38 11.45
N ASN A 53 -16.73 9.64 11.08
CA ASN A 53 -15.66 10.03 10.17
C ASN A 53 -14.28 9.80 10.78
N LYS A 54 -14.10 10.25 12.04
CA LYS A 54 -12.85 10.05 12.81
C LYS A 54 -12.43 8.59 12.83
N ARG A 55 -13.36 7.69 13.11
CA ARG A 55 -13.10 6.25 13.15
C ARG A 55 -12.57 5.73 11.80
N ARG A 56 -13.15 6.17 10.68
CA ARG A 56 -12.70 5.78 9.34
C ARG A 56 -11.30 6.31 9.02
N MET A 57 -11.00 7.54 9.43
CA MET A 57 -9.66 8.12 9.28
C MET A 57 -8.60 7.37 10.08
N VAL A 58 -8.91 6.99 11.33
CA VAL A 58 -8.00 6.19 12.16
C VAL A 58 -7.72 4.83 11.51
N ILE A 59 -8.75 4.18 10.96
CA ILE A 59 -8.58 2.90 10.26
C ILE A 59 -7.67 3.07 9.03
N LEU A 60 -7.90 4.11 8.21
CA LEU A 60 -7.05 4.36 7.05
C LEU A 60 -5.59 4.62 7.45
N ARG A 61 -5.37 5.41 8.49
CA ARG A 61 -4.02 5.64 9.03
C ARG A 61 -3.37 4.34 9.49
N GLY A 62 -4.13 3.46 10.16
CA GLY A 62 -3.67 2.13 10.56
C GLY A 62 -3.23 1.26 9.38
N PHE A 63 -3.92 1.33 8.23
CA PHE A 63 -3.47 0.63 7.02
C PHE A 63 -2.13 1.16 6.52
N PHE A 64 -1.94 2.48 6.49
CA PHE A 64 -0.66 3.04 6.04
C PHE A 64 0.48 2.74 7.01
N ASP A 65 0.26 2.87 8.31
CA ASP A 65 1.26 2.53 9.33
C ASP A 65 1.67 1.05 9.19
N ALA A 66 0.71 0.13 9.02
CA ALA A 66 1.01 -1.29 8.81
C ALA A 66 1.87 -1.57 7.56
N TRP A 67 1.62 -0.87 6.44
CA TRP A 67 2.43 -1.02 5.24
C TRP A 67 3.81 -0.35 5.34
N ILE A 68 3.93 0.71 6.13
CA ILE A 68 5.22 1.32 6.43
C ILE A 68 6.06 0.37 7.29
N ASP A 69 5.46 -0.24 8.29
CA ASP A 69 6.12 -1.20 9.17
C ASP A 69 6.51 -2.48 8.42
N ALA A 70 5.70 -2.92 7.44
CA ALA A 70 5.97 -4.06 6.57
C ALA A 70 6.79 -3.70 5.30
N SER A 71 7.60 -2.63 5.34
CA SER A 71 8.32 -2.13 4.16
C SER A 71 9.44 -3.06 3.66
N ASP A 72 9.88 -4.01 4.48
CA ASP A 72 10.87 -5.04 4.16
C ASP A 72 10.25 -6.35 3.67
N LEU A 73 8.91 -6.41 3.55
CA LEU A 73 8.21 -7.60 3.09
C LEU A 73 8.58 -7.91 1.64
N LEU A 74 8.84 -9.19 1.35
CA LEU A 74 9.22 -9.66 0.02
C LEU A 74 8.01 -9.81 -0.90
N ALA A 75 8.20 -9.57 -2.20
CA ALA A 75 7.17 -9.67 -3.24
C ALA A 75 6.89 -11.14 -3.63
N THR A 76 6.38 -11.94 -2.70
CA THR A 76 5.82 -13.26 -3.03
C THR A 76 4.45 -13.13 -3.68
N ASP A 77 4.02 -14.12 -4.48
CA ASP A 77 2.69 -14.11 -5.11
C ASP A 77 1.56 -13.89 -4.09
N GLU A 78 1.67 -14.53 -2.92
CA GLU A 78 0.73 -14.37 -1.81
C GLU A 78 0.71 -12.93 -1.28
N ASN A 79 1.89 -12.35 -1.02
CA ASN A 79 2.01 -10.99 -0.50
C ASN A 79 1.51 -9.96 -1.52
N VAL A 80 1.81 -10.16 -2.80
CA VAL A 80 1.35 -9.29 -3.89
C VAL A 80 -0.17 -9.32 -4.01
N GLU A 81 -0.78 -10.51 -3.95
CA GLU A 81 -2.22 -10.65 -4.04
C GLU A 81 -2.93 -10.08 -2.80
N PHE A 82 -2.39 -10.31 -1.61
CA PHE A 82 -2.89 -9.70 -0.39
C PHE A 82 -2.78 -8.18 -0.43
N PHE A 83 -1.63 -7.65 -0.86
CA PHE A 83 -1.40 -6.22 -1.01
C PHE A 83 -2.41 -5.57 -1.95
N LYS A 84 -2.68 -6.16 -3.12
CA LYS A 84 -3.70 -5.67 -4.07
C LYS A 84 -5.07 -5.57 -3.41
N LYS A 85 -5.49 -6.59 -2.66
CA LYS A 85 -6.78 -6.59 -1.95
C LYS A 85 -6.86 -5.49 -0.89
N CYS A 86 -5.78 -5.28 -0.14
CA CYS A 86 -5.70 -4.18 0.82
C CYS A 86 -5.70 -2.81 0.15
N MET A 87 -5.03 -2.64 -0.99
CA MET A 87 -5.01 -1.37 -1.72
C MET A 87 -6.41 -0.97 -2.23
N ILE A 88 -7.25 -1.93 -2.61
CA ILE A 88 -8.65 -1.66 -2.94
C ILE A 88 -9.40 -1.10 -1.73
N GLN A 89 -9.25 -1.72 -0.55
CA GLN A 89 -9.86 -1.22 0.68
C GLN A 89 -9.34 0.18 1.03
N ILE A 90 -8.03 0.41 0.95
CA ILE A 90 -7.42 1.72 1.17
C ILE A 90 -8.07 2.79 0.28
N GLN A 91 -8.23 2.51 -1.01
CA GLN A 91 -8.87 3.44 -1.96
C GLN A 91 -10.30 3.80 -1.55
N GLU A 92 -11.08 2.85 -1.03
CA GLU A 92 -12.45 3.12 -0.57
C GLU A 92 -12.48 4.01 0.67
N TYR A 93 -11.56 3.80 1.60
CA TYR A 93 -11.41 4.66 2.76
C TYR A 93 -10.92 6.06 2.36
N GLU A 94 -10.02 6.16 1.38
CA GLU A 94 -9.60 7.44 0.82
C GLU A 94 -10.76 8.20 0.19
N GLU A 95 -11.56 7.52 -0.65
CA GLU A 95 -12.74 8.11 -1.25
C GLU A 95 -13.73 8.56 -0.17
N PHE A 96 -13.99 7.72 0.82
CA PHE A 96 -14.87 8.06 1.93
C PHE A 96 -14.41 9.36 2.63
N ILE A 97 -13.11 9.48 2.92
CA ILE A 97 -12.57 10.66 3.60
C ILE A 97 -12.67 11.90 2.71
N ILE A 98 -12.39 11.78 1.42
CA ILE A 98 -12.55 12.89 0.48
C ILE A 98 -14.00 13.39 0.49
N ARG A 99 -14.98 12.49 0.37
CA ARG A 99 -16.39 12.85 0.28
C ARG A 99 -16.96 13.33 1.62
N ALA A 100 -16.83 12.55 2.67
CA ALA A 100 -17.44 12.84 3.97
C ALA A 100 -16.67 13.90 4.79
N VAL A 101 -15.34 13.93 4.68
CA VAL A 101 -14.52 14.88 5.49
C VAL A 101 -14.24 16.15 4.71
N VAL A 102 -13.71 16.04 3.49
CA VAL A 102 -13.31 17.23 2.71
C VAL A 102 -14.49 17.92 2.07
N GLN A 103 -15.41 17.16 1.44
CA GLN A 103 -16.56 17.73 0.74
C GLN A 103 -17.79 17.90 1.64
N GLY A 104 -17.83 17.21 2.79
CA GLY A 104 -18.91 17.32 3.78
C GLY A 104 -20.18 16.58 3.40
N GLU A 105 -20.08 15.56 2.54
CA GLU A 105 -21.21 14.67 2.23
C GLU A 105 -21.66 13.88 3.46
N ASP A 106 -22.94 13.48 3.49
CA ASP A 106 -23.47 12.66 4.58
C ASP A 106 -22.79 11.29 4.65
N PHE A 107 -22.52 10.85 5.87
CA PHE A 107 -21.85 9.60 6.15
C PHE A 107 -22.53 8.38 5.51
N ARG A 108 -23.86 8.30 5.60
CA ARG A 108 -24.63 7.14 5.14
C ARG A 108 -24.67 7.12 3.62
N ASP A 109 -24.93 8.26 3.00
CA ASP A 109 -24.98 8.39 1.54
C ASP A 109 -23.66 7.97 0.88
N VAL A 110 -22.52 8.39 1.45
CA VAL A 110 -21.20 7.98 0.97
C VAL A 110 -20.99 6.47 1.13
N LEU A 111 -21.36 5.89 2.27
CA LEU A 111 -21.21 4.46 2.49
C LEU A 111 -22.08 3.63 1.55
N ASP A 112 -23.33 4.01 1.36
CA ASP A 112 -24.26 3.28 0.52
C ASP A 112 -23.85 3.40 -0.95
N SER A 113 -23.41 4.57 -1.40
CA SER A 113 -22.80 4.76 -2.73
C SER A 113 -21.55 3.88 -2.96
N ILE A 114 -20.68 3.72 -1.95
CA ILE A 114 -19.52 2.81 -2.04
C ILE A 114 -20.00 1.35 -2.12
N ARG A 115 -20.98 0.96 -1.30
CA ARG A 115 -21.53 -0.41 -1.26
C ARG A 115 -22.23 -0.80 -2.57
N GLU A 116 -23.05 0.08 -3.12
CA GLU A 116 -23.75 -0.16 -4.39
C GLU A 116 -22.77 -0.38 -5.54
N ARG A 117 -21.72 0.43 -5.63
CA ARG A 117 -20.68 0.24 -6.66
C ARG A 117 -19.90 -1.06 -6.48
N LYS A 118 -19.73 -1.54 -5.24
CA LYS A 118 -19.15 -2.87 -5.01
C LYS A 118 -20.07 -3.97 -5.52
N ALA A 119 -21.35 -3.91 -5.18
CA ALA A 119 -22.34 -4.89 -5.63
C ALA A 119 -22.39 -4.96 -7.17
N ASN A 120 -22.28 -3.82 -7.84
CA ASN A 120 -22.30 -3.73 -9.31
C ASN A 120 -20.97 -4.09 -9.99
N ARG A 121 -19.87 -4.27 -9.24
CA ARG A 121 -18.56 -4.67 -9.76
C ARG A 121 -18.25 -6.16 -9.55
N SER A 122 -19.06 -6.87 -8.77
CA SER A 122 -18.98 -8.33 -8.67
C SER A 122 -19.67 -8.96 -9.90
N PRO A 123 -18.95 -9.73 -10.73
CA PRO A 123 -19.56 -10.59 -11.74
C PRO A 123 -20.39 -11.71 -11.12
#